data_AF-A0A2J6X5F5-F1
#
_entry.id   AF-A0A2J6X5F5-F1
#
_cell.length_a   1.000
_cell.length_b   1.000
_cell.length_c   1.000
_cell.angle_alpha   90.00
_cell.angle_beta   90.00
_cell.angle_gamma   90.00
#
_symmetry.space_group_name_H-M   'P 1'
#
loop_
_entity.id
_entity.type
_entity.pdbx_description
1 polymer ?
#
loop_
_entity_poly.entity_id
_entity_poly.type
_entity_poly.pdbx_seq_one_letter_code
_entity_poly.pdbx_strand_id
1 'polypeptide(L)'
;MFDKLEAVAQRYDELTQLMAQPEVATNVTLLQQYAREQRELEDIVTTYREYQVAQRAIAEAEAMLDENDPELRALAQEELDTQRKRLATLEEQLKVLLLPRDPNDSKDVIMEIRQGEGGDEAALFAADLFRMYTRFAESRGWKVEVDSLTENGIGGIKEVIFQIHGEGAYSQLKYEGGVHRVQRVPATEARGRIHTSTA
;
A
#
# COMPACT_ATOMS: atom_id res chain seq x y z
N MET A 1 16.72 16.64 -5.60
CA MET A 1 15.90 15.41 -5.83
C MET A 1 16.80 14.26 -6.24
N PHE A 2 17.54 14.40 -7.34
CA PHE A 2 18.46 13.36 -7.84
C PHE A 2 19.54 12.96 -6.83
N ASP A 3 20.14 13.87 -6.07
CA ASP A 3 21.12 13.50 -5.02
C ASP A 3 20.53 12.58 -3.95
N LYS A 4 19.23 12.73 -3.63
CA LYS A 4 18.53 11.85 -2.69
C LYS A 4 18.27 10.47 -3.31
N LEU A 5 17.90 10.43 -4.59
CA LEU A 5 17.68 9.18 -5.32
C LEU A 5 18.97 8.39 -5.47
N GLU A 6 20.07 9.08 -5.74
CA GLU A 6 21.40 8.47 -5.81
C GLU A 6 21.83 7.89 -4.45
N ALA A 7 21.63 8.63 -3.36
CA ALA A 7 21.89 8.15 -2.01
C ALA A 7 21.03 6.91 -1.66
N VAL A 8 19.76 6.89 -2.07
CA VAL A 8 18.86 5.75 -1.89
C VAL A 8 19.32 4.53 -2.70
N ALA A 9 19.74 4.73 -3.95
CA ALA A 9 20.29 3.66 -4.78
C ALA A 9 21.59 3.07 -4.20
N GLN A 10 22.49 3.94 -3.72
CA GLN A 10 23.71 3.51 -3.03
C GLN A 10 23.38 2.69 -1.78
N ARG A 11 22.43 3.16 -0.96
CA ARG A 11 21.99 2.43 0.23
C ARG A 11 21.40 1.05 -0.12
N TYR A 12 20.62 0.95 -1.19
CA TYR A 12 20.09 -0.32 -1.67
C TYR A 12 21.19 -1.31 -2.09
N ASP A 13 22.21 -0.82 -2.81
CA ASP A 13 23.34 -1.64 -3.22
C ASP A 13 24.21 -2.05 -2.03
N GLU A 14 24.40 -1.16 -1.04
CA GLU A 14 25.04 -1.48 0.24
C GLU A 14 24.30 -2.59 1.00
N LEU A 15 22.96 -2.49 1.12
CA LEU A 15 22.15 -3.52 1.77
C LEU A 15 22.28 -4.87 1.07
N THR A 16 22.31 -4.85 -0.27
CA THR A 16 22.52 -6.06 -1.09
C THR A 16 23.87 -6.71 -0.77
N GLN A 17 24.93 -5.90 -0.67
CA GLN A 17 26.27 -6.38 -0.31
C GLN A 17 26.33 -6.90 1.13
N LEU A 18 25.72 -6.20 2.09
CA LEU A 18 25.67 -6.60 3.49
C LEU A 18 24.97 -7.94 3.67
N MET A 19 23.85 -8.17 2.99
CA MET A 19 23.12 -9.44 3.05
C MET A 19 23.88 -10.61 2.43
N ALA A 20 24.80 -10.34 1.49
CA ALA A 20 25.67 -11.36 0.92
C ALA A 20 26.85 -11.75 1.85
N GLN A 21 27.10 -11.00 2.93
CA GLN A 21 28.15 -11.33 3.89
C GLN A 21 27.77 -12.56 4.74
N PRO A 22 28.69 -13.52 4.94
CA PRO A 22 28.41 -14.73 5.73
C PRO A 22 27.87 -14.45 7.14
N GLU A 23 28.35 -13.40 7.79
CA GLU A 23 27.97 -12.99 9.14
C GLU A 23 26.50 -12.57 9.23
N VAL A 24 25.97 -11.98 8.16
CA VAL A 24 24.58 -11.54 8.05
C VAL A 24 23.70 -12.67 7.53
N ALA A 25 24.16 -13.39 6.50
CA ALA A 25 23.43 -14.50 5.88
C ALA A 25 23.12 -15.65 6.86
N THR A 26 23.98 -15.83 7.87
CA THR A 26 23.78 -16.83 8.94
C THR A 26 22.94 -16.33 10.12
N ASN A 27 22.68 -15.02 10.20
CA ASN A 27 21.86 -14.41 11.24
C ASN A 27 20.48 -14.02 10.69
N VAL A 28 19.48 -14.86 10.96
CA VAL A 28 18.09 -14.69 10.46
C VAL A 28 17.51 -13.33 10.83
N THR A 29 17.76 -12.84 12.05
CA THR A 29 17.20 -11.55 12.52
C THR A 29 17.81 -10.37 11.76
N LEU A 30 19.14 -10.34 11.59
CA LEU A 30 19.82 -9.29 10.83
C LEU A 30 19.43 -9.34 9.35
N LEU A 31 19.35 -10.54 8.77
CA LEU A 31 18.93 -10.73 7.39
C LEU A 31 17.51 -10.21 7.15
N GLN A 32 16.57 -10.52 8.06
CA GLN A 32 15.20 -10.02 7.97
C GLN A 32 15.13 -8.50 8.07
N GLN A 33 15.93 -7.90 8.94
CA GLN A 33 16.00 -6.45 9.09
C GLN A 33 16.47 -5.77 7.80
N TYR A 34 17.59 -6.21 7.23
CA TYR A 34 18.11 -5.63 5.98
C TYR A 34 17.23 -5.93 4.77
N ALA A 35 16.62 -7.12 4.70
CA ALA A 35 15.69 -7.47 3.62
C ALA A 35 14.40 -6.62 3.67
N ARG A 36 13.97 -6.19 4.86
CA ARG A 36 12.85 -5.25 5.00
C ARG A 36 13.25 -3.85 4.55
N GLU A 37 14.40 -3.35 5.00
CA GLU A 37 14.92 -2.04 4.58
C GLU A 37 15.13 -2.00 3.06
N GLN A 38 15.68 -3.08 2.45
CA GLN A 38 15.88 -3.17 1.01
C GLN A 38 14.54 -3.09 0.25
N ARG A 39 13.52 -3.84 0.70
CA ARG A 39 12.18 -3.80 0.11
C ARG A 39 11.54 -2.42 0.16
N GLU A 40 11.75 -1.67 1.23
CA GLU A 40 11.24 -0.30 1.34
C GLU A 40 11.85 0.65 0.30
N LEU A 41 13.08 0.36 -0.16
CA LEU A 41 13.79 1.14 -1.18
C LEU A 41 13.62 0.61 -2.61
N GLU A 42 13.18 -0.65 -2.77
CA GLU A 42 13.17 -1.36 -4.06
C GLU A 42 12.36 -0.62 -5.14
N ASP A 43 11.16 -0.14 -4.81
CA ASP A 43 10.33 0.62 -5.75
C ASP A 43 11.05 1.89 -6.22
N ILE A 44 11.61 2.66 -5.29
CA ILE A 44 12.32 3.92 -5.57
C ILE A 44 13.50 3.66 -6.50
N VAL A 45 14.30 2.64 -6.18
CA VAL A 45 15.52 2.31 -6.94
C VAL A 45 15.19 1.76 -8.31
N THR A 46 14.16 0.91 -8.42
CA THR A 46 13.74 0.35 -9.71
C THR A 46 13.22 1.46 -10.63
N THR A 47 12.32 2.32 -10.14
CA THR A 47 11.84 3.48 -10.91
C THR A 47 12.98 4.45 -11.27
N TYR A 48 13.93 4.67 -10.37
CA TYR A 48 15.08 5.54 -10.64
C TYR A 48 16.03 4.96 -11.70
N ARG A 49 16.28 3.65 -11.67
CA ARG A 49 17.08 2.97 -12.70
C ARG A 49 16.38 3.02 -14.06
N GLU A 50 15.07 2.84 -14.11
CA GLU A 50 14.29 3.04 -15.34
C GLU A 50 14.38 4.47 -15.86
N TYR A 51 14.34 5.46 -14.95
CA TYR A 51 14.51 6.87 -15.29
C TYR A 51 15.89 7.12 -15.92
N GLN A 52 16.96 6.54 -15.34
CA GLN A 52 18.32 6.65 -15.90
C GLN A 52 18.43 5.99 -17.28
N VAL A 53 17.77 4.85 -17.50
CA VAL A 53 17.73 4.19 -18.81
C VAL A 53 17.01 5.07 -19.85
N ALA A 54 15.84 5.61 -19.52
CA ALA A 54 15.11 6.51 -20.40
C ALA A 54 15.93 7.79 -20.72
N GLN A 55 16.65 8.32 -19.73
CA GLN A 55 17.53 9.48 -19.93
C GLN A 55 18.69 9.17 -20.89
N ARG A 56 19.30 7.98 -20.80
CA ARG A 56 20.34 7.54 -21.75
C ARG A 56 19.78 7.35 -23.15
N ALA A 57 18.61 6.73 -23.27
CA ALA A 57 17.95 6.54 -24.57
C ALA A 57 17.63 7.89 -25.26
N ILE A 58 17.21 8.91 -24.49
CA ILE A 58 17.05 10.28 -25.01
C ILE A 58 18.38 10.82 -25.53
N ALA A 59 19.47 10.72 -24.76
CA ALA A 59 20.77 11.22 -25.18
C ALA A 59 21.29 10.52 -26.45
N GLU A 60 21.08 9.20 -26.55
CA GLU A 60 21.44 8.40 -27.74
C GLU A 60 20.61 8.82 -28.96
N ALA A 61 19.30 9.00 -28.81
CA ALA A 61 18.43 9.44 -29.89
C ALA A 61 18.69 10.91 -30.31
N GLU A 62 19.04 11.79 -29.37
CA GLU A 62 19.50 13.16 -29.69
C GLU A 62 20.78 13.14 -30.51
N ALA A 63 21.72 12.23 -30.22
CA ALA A 63 22.94 12.08 -31.03
C ALA A 63 22.64 11.54 -32.45
N MET A 64 21.65 10.65 -32.60
CA MET A 64 21.22 10.15 -33.92
C MET A 64 20.54 11.23 -34.77
N LEU A 65 19.97 12.27 -34.16
CA LEU A 65 19.41 13.41 -34.90
C LEU A 65 20.49 14.22 -35.64
N ASP A 66 21.77 14.08 -35.31
CA ASP A 66 22.85 14.76 -36.02
C ASP A 66 23.31 14.00 -37.28
N GLU A 67 22.77 12.80 -37.53
CA GLU A 67 23.08 12.03 -38.75
C GLU A 67 22.41 12.61 -40.00
N ASN A 68 23.01 12.36 -41.17
CA ASN A 68 22.55 12.93 -42.45
C ASN A 68 21.41 12.13 -43.10
N ASP A 69 21.08 10.95 -42.59
CA ASP A 69 20.05 10.09 -43.14
C ASP A 69 18.65 10.51 -42.63
N PRO A 70 17.72 10.92 -43.53
CA PRO A 70 16.38 11.37 -43.15
C PRO A 70 15.50 10.27 -42.49
N GLU A 71 15.68 9.01 -42.86
CA GLU A 71 14.90 7.91 -42.28
C GLU A 71 15.34 7.63 -40.84
N LEU A 72 16.65 7.64 -40.59
CA LEU A 72 17.23 7.51 -39.25
C LEU A 72 16.81 8.68 -38.34
N ARG A 73 16.78 9.91 -38.86
CA ARG A 73 16.30 11.08 -38.11
C ARG A 73 14.82 10.99 -37.73
N ALA A 74 13.99 10.49 -38.64
CA ALA A 74 12.56 10.31 -38.36
C ALA A 74 12.34 9.27 -37.23
N LEU A 75 13.07 8.15 -37.28
CA LEU A 75 13.04 7.12 -36.24
C LEU A 75 13.53 7.67 -34.89
N ALA A 76 14.64 8.41 -34.89
CA ALA A 76 15.19 9.04 -33.69
C ALA A 76 14.22 10.05 -33.06
N GLN A 77 13.49 10.82 -33.88
CA GLN A 77 12.48 11.77 -33.38
C GLN A 77 11.29 11.07 -32.70
N GLU A 78 10.81 9.95 -33.26
CA GLU A 78 9.73 9.16 -32.67
C GLU A 78 10.17 8.53 -31.33
N GLU A 79 11.39 8.00 -31.28
CA GLU A 79 11.98 7.45 -30.06
C GLU A 79 12.11 8.55 -28.99
N LEU A 80 12.58 9.75 -29.36
CA LEU A 80 12.68 10.89 -28.45
C LEU A 80 11.35 11.28 -27.84
N ASP A 81 10.30 11.39 -28.65
CA ASP A 81 8.98 11.76 -28.15
C ASP A 81 8.42 10.70 -27.21
N THR A 82 8.70 9.41 -27.49
CA THR A 82 8.31 8.29 -26.64
C THR A 82 9.05 8.31 -25.31
N GLN A 83 10.38 8.43 -25.35
CA GLN A 83 11.21 8.42 -24.14
C GLN A 83 10.99 9.67 -23.28
N ARG A 84 10.75 10.85 -23.87
CA ARG A 84 10.42 12.07 -23.12
C ARG A 84 9.11 11.93 -22.34
N LYS A 85 8.07 11.34 -22.95
CA LYS A 85 6.81 11.05 -22.25
C LYS A 85 7.01 10.05 -21.11
N ARG A 86 7.79 8.99 -21.36
CA ARG A 86 8.14 8.00 -20.33
C ARG A 86 8.91 8.63 -19.19
N LEU A 87 9.91 9.47 -19.48
CA LEU A 87 10.73 10.17 -18.50
C LEU A 87 9.89 11.08 -17.60
N ALA A 88 8.95 11.85 -18.18
CA ALA A 88 8.03 12.68 -17.41
C ALA A 88 7.12 11.86 -16.48
N THR A 89 6.67 10.68 -16.93
CA THR A 89 5.85 9.77 -16.12
C THR A 89 6.65 9.20 -14.94
N LEU A 90 7.89 8.76 -15.20
CA LEU A 90 8.81 8.26 -14.18
C LEU A 90 9.18 9.34 -13.17
N GLU A 91 9.34 10.59 -13.61
CA GLU A 91 9.63 11.72 -12.71
C GLU A 91 8.49 11.97 -11.71
N GLU A 92 7.23 11.96 -12.17
CA GLU A 92 6.06 12.10 -11.28
C GLU A 92 5.92 10.92 -10.32
N GLN A 93 6.15 9.69 -10.80
CA GLN A 93 6.18 8.50 -9.94
C GLN A 93 7.26 8.63 -8.84
N LEU A 94 8.47 9.07 -9.20
CA LEU A 94 9.55 9.30 -8.23
C LEU A 94 9.19 10.38 -7.21
N LYS A 95 8.52 11.47 -7.62
CA LYS A 95 8.06 12.51 -6.68
C LYS A 95 7.11 11.92 -5.63
N VAL A 96 6.18 11.07 -6.04
CA VAL A 96 5.25 10.39 -5.12
C VAL A 96 5.99 9.42 -4.22
N LEU A 97 6.92 8.62 -4.76
CA LEU A 97 7.69 7.64 -3.99
C LEU A 97 8.64 8.28 -2.96
N LEU A 98 9.09 9.51 -3.21
CA LEU A 98 9.94 10.28 -2.29
C LEU A 98 9.15 10.95 -1.15
N LEU A 99 7.82 10.87 -1.15
CA LEU A 99 7.03 11.35 -0.03
C LEU A 99 7.35 10.50 1.22
N PRO A 100 7.50 11.13 2.40
CA PRO A 100 7.78 10.40 3.63
C PRO A 100 6.63 9.42 3.90
N ARG A 101 6.94 8.12 3.85
CA ARG A 101 6.00 7.06 4.21
C ARG A 101 5.76 7.08 5.73
N ASP A 102 4.56 6.72 6.16
CA ASP A 102 4.29 6.55 7.59
C ASP A 102 5.04 5.30 8.05
N PRO A 103 5.85 5.36 9.14
CA PRO A 103 6.58 4.19 9.65
C PRO A 103 5.68 3.02 10.05
N ASN A 104 4.36 3.23 10.14
CA ASN A 104 3.38 2.20 10.43
C ASN A 104 2.72 1.63 9.16
N ASP A 105 2.94 2.19 7.97
CA ASP A 105 2.21 1.79 6.76
C ASP A 105 2.38 0.29 6.47
N SER A 106 3.57 -0.27 6.72
CA SER A 106 3.87 -1.69 6.47
C SER A 106 3.44 -2.63 7.60
N LYS A 107 2.85 -2.12 8.69
CA LYS A 107 2.51 -2.93 9.87
C LYS A 107 1.15 -3.60 9.72
N ASP A 108 0.99 -4.68 10.49
CA ASP A 108 -0.30 -5.26 10.81
C ASP A 108 -1.20 -4.23 11.52
N VAL A 109 -2.51 -4.48 11.53
CA VAL A 109 -3.47 -3.60 12.20
C VAL A 109 -4.35 -4.38 13.15
N ILE A 110 -4.61 -3.78 14.32
CA ILE A 110 -5.63 -4.23 15.27
C ILE A 110 -6.88 -3.39 15.02
N MET A 111 -7.99 -4.05 14.76
CA MET A 111 -9.29 -3.42 14.60
C MET A 111 -10.18 -3.75 15.79
N GLU A 112 -10.86 -2.73 16.27
CA GLU A 112 -11.87 -2.83 17.32
C GLU A 112 -13.18 -2.26 16.79
N ILE A 113 -14.23 -3.09 16.78
CA ILE A 113 -15.58 -2.69 16.37
C ILE A 113 -16.48 -2.87 17.58
N ARG A 114 -17.20 -1.80 17.94
CA ARG A 114 -18.09 -1.77 19.11
C ARG A 114 -19.49 -1.38 18.69
N GLN A 115 -20.50 -1.88 19.39
CA GLN A 115 -21.86 -1.37 19.20
C GLN A 115 -21.92 0.11 19.66
N GLY A 116 -22.52 0.96 18.84
CA GLY A 116 -22.83 2.34 19.18
C GLY A 116 -24.28 2.50 19.65
N GLU A 117 -24.91 3.58 19.20
CA GLU A 117 -26.31 3.87 19.48
C GLU A 117 -27.23 3.08 18.52
N GLY A 118 -28.37 2.60 19.02
CA GLY A 118 -29.32 1.79 18.24
C GLY A 118 -29.55 0.38 18.77
N GLY A 119 -28.95 0.02 19.91
CA GLY A 119 -29.23 -1.24 20.62
C GLY A 119 -28.96 -2.47 19.76
N ASP A 120 -29.95 -3.36 19.66
CA ASP A 120 -29.84 -4.59 18.87
C ASP A 120 -29.47 -4.36 17.40
N GLU A 121 -29.94 -3.26 16.81
CA GLU A 121 -29.59 -2.90 15.43
C GLU A 121 -28.13 -2.45 15.31
N ALA A 122 -27.60 -1.74 16.30
CA ALA A 122 -26.19 -1.36 16.34
C ALA A 122 -25.29 -2.59 16.43
N ALA A 123 -25.69 -3.59 17.23
CA ALA A 123 -24.96 -4.85 17.33
C ALA A 123 -25.00 -5.66 16.02
N LEU A 124 -26.13 -5.69 15.32
CA LEU A 124 -26.21 -6.30 13.98
C LEU A 124 -25.34 -5.55 12.96
N PHE A 125 -25.28 -4.23 13.05
CA PHE A 125 -24.42 -3.43 12.18
C PHE A 125 -22.92 -3.64 12.47
N ALA A 126 -22.53 -3.75 13.74
CA ALA A 126 -21.16 -4.13 14.12
C ALA A 126 -20.77 -5.51 13.54
N ALA A 127 -21.70 -6.46 13.53
CA ALA A 127 -21.49 -7.77 12.88
C ALA A 127 -21.32 -7.65 11.35
N ASP A 128 -22.09 -6.77 10.70
CA ASP A 128 -21.94 -6.48 9.28
C ASP A 128 -20.57 -5.87 8.95
N LEU A 129 -20.10 -4.91 9.77
CA LEU A 129 -18.78 -4.31 9.62
C LEU A 129 -17.66 -5.35 9.80
N PHE A 130 -17.75 -6.18 10.85
CA PHE A 130 -16.78 -7.25 11.08
C PHE A 130 -16.69 -8.20 9.88
N ARG A 131 -17.85 -8.60 9.34
CA ARG A 131 -17.92 -9.43 8.14
C ARG A 131 -17.34 -8.72 6.91
N MET A 132 -17.62 -7.42 6.74
CA MET A 132 -17.10 -6.61 5.64
C MET A 132 -15.57 -6.56 5.66
N TYR A 133 -14.97 -6.21 6.81
CA TYR A 133 -13.51 -6.12 6.93
C TYR A 133 -12.83 -7.49 6.83
N THR A 134 -13.45 -8.55 7.37
CA THR A 134 -12.95 -9.92 7.20
C THR A 134 -12.88 -10.30 5.72
N ARG A 135 -13.94 -10.02 4.95
CA ARG A 135 -13.96 -10.27 3.48
C ARG A 135 -12.96 -9.40 2.73
N PHE A 136 -12.80 -8.14 3.14
CA PHE A 136 -11.80 -7.26 2.55
C PHE A 136 -10.38 -7.81 2.76
N ALA A 137 -10.05 -8.23 3.99
CA ALA A 137 -8.77 -8.84 4.31
C ALA A 137 -8.52 -10.12 3.51
N GLU A 138 -9.49 -11.03 3.43
CA GLU A 138 -9.42 -12.26 2.64
C GLU A 138 -9.14 -11.96 1.14
N SER A 139 -9.80 -10.95 0.57
CA SER A 139 -9.62 -10.59 -0.85
C SER A 139 -8.22 -10.03 -1.16
N ARG A 140 -7.51 -9.53 -0.14
CA ARG A 140 -6.11 -9.11 -0.23
C ARG A 140 -5.12 -10.21 0.17
N GLY A 141 -5.59 -11.40 0.51
CA GLY A 141 -4.75 -12.50 0.99
C GLY A 141 -4.19 -12.27 2.40
N TRP A 142 -4.77 -11.35 3.17
CA TRP A 142 -4.38 -11.11 4.56
C TRP A 142 -5.02 -12.13 5.50
N LYS A 143 -4.33 -12.45 6.60
CA LYS A 143 -4.82 -13.37 7.62
C LYS A 143 -5.54 -12.58 8.72
N VAL A 144 -6.75 -12.99 9.07
CA VAL A 144 -7.52 -12.42 10.18
C VAL A 144 -7.41 -13.34 11.40
N GLU A 145 -7.13 -12.77 12.57
CA GLU A 145 -7.06 -13.47 13.86
C GLU A 145 -7.93 -12.74 14.87
N VAL A 146 -8.93 -13.42 15.46
CA VAL A 146 -9.86 -12.80 16.42
C VAL A 146 -9.29 -12.98 17.83
N ASP A 147 -9.06 -11.87 18.53
CA ASP A 147 -8.55 -11.85 19.90
C ASP A 147 -9.70 -11.97 20.92
N SER A 148 -10.79 -11.23 20.69
CA SER A 148 -11.94 -11.18 21.58
C SER A 148 -13.22 -10.94 20.78
N LEU A 149 -14.30 -11.62 21.16
CA LEU A 149 -15.62 -11.48 20.55
C LEU A 149 -16.70 -11.56 21.63
N THR A 150 -17.50 -10.50 21.74
CA THR A 150 -18.68 -10.44 22.60
C THR A 150 -19.92 -10.31 21.73
N GLU A 151 -20.70 -11.37 21.64
CA GLU A 151 -21.94 -11.39 20.86
C GLU A 151 -23.15 -10.88 21.68
N ASN A 152 -24.21 -10.51 20.98
CA ASN A 152 -25.55 -10.47 21.55
C ASN A 152 -26.33 -11.72 21.11
N GLY A 153 -27.34 -12.12 21.89
CA GLY A 153 -28.07 -13.38 21.66
C GLY A 153 -28.92 -13.45 20.38
N ILE A 154 -28.86 -12.43 19.51
CA ILE A 154 -29.59 -12.37 18.24
C ILE A 154 -28.66 -12.39 17.00
N GLY A 155 -27.37 -12.71 17.19
CA GLY A 155 -26.39 -12.80 16.08
C GLY A 155 -25.70 -11.47 15.73
N GLY A 156 -25.85 -10.45 16.57
CA GLY A 156 -25.07 -9.22 16.53
C GLY A 156 -23.83 -9.28 17.43
N ILE A 157 -22.96 -8.28 17.28
CA ILE A 157 -21.70 -8.16 18.02
C ILE A 157 -21.78 -6.90 18.89
N LYS A 158 -21.53 -7.03 20.19
CA LYS A 158 -21.35 -5.89 21.09
C LYS A 158 -19.94 -5.31 20.97
N GLU A 159 -18.95 -6.18 20.88
CA GLU A 159 -17.54 -5.83 20.75
C GLU A 159 -16.80 -6.96 20.05
N VAL A 160 -15.91 -6.63 19.11
CA VAL A 160 -14.93 -7.56 18.55
C VAL A 160 -13.59 -6.87 18.41
N ILE A 161 -12.54 -7.55 18.84
CA ILE A 161 -11.14 -7.15 18.69
C ILE A 161 -10.46 -8.22 17.85
N PHE A 162 -9.87 -7.81 16.73
CA PHE A 162 -9.22 -8.74 15.80
C PHE A 162 -8.00 -8.09 15.13
N GLN A 163 -7.01 -8.91 14.81
CA GLN A 163 -5.80 -8.53 14.11
C GLN A 163 -5.89 -8.94 12.65
N ILE A 164 -5.40 -8.08 11.77
CA ILE A 164 -5.21 -8.36 10.36
C ILE A 164 -3.71 -8.38 10.10
N HIS A 165 -3.19 -9.57 9.82
CA HIS A 165 -1.80 -9.80 9.45
C HIS A 165 -1.64 -9.69 7.95
N GLY A 166 -0.83 -8.73 7.51
CA GLY A 166 -0.65 -8.44 6.10
C GLY A 166 0.24 -7.22 5.88
N GLU A 167 1.17 -7.36 4.94
CA GLU A 167 2.01 -6.24 4.54
C GLU A 167 1.13 -5.11 4.00
N GLY A 168 1.25 -3.92 4.60
CA GLY A 168 0.45 -2.76 4.21
C GLY A 168 -0.93 -2.66 4.87
N ALA A 169 -1.31 -3.57 5.79
CA ALA A 169 -2.66 -3.61 6.34
C ALA A 169 -3.05 -2.30 7.05
N TYR A 170 -2.17 -1.77 7.89
CA TYR A 170 -2.40 -0.48 8.56
C TYR A 170 -2.56 0.68 7.56
N SER A 171 -1.72 0.76 6.52
CA SER A 171 -1.77 1.87 5.55
C SER A 171 -3.15 2.03 4.88
N GLN A 172 -3.84 0.92 4.65
CA GLN A 172 -5.13 0.87 3.97
C GLN A 172 -6.29 1.10 4.95
N LEU A 173 -6.16 0.64 6.19
CA LEU A 173 -7.25 0.65 7.18
C LEU A 173 -7.14 1.80 8.20
N LYS A 174 -6.05 2.58 8.20
CA LYS A 174 -5.86 3.72 9.13
C LYS A 174 -6.94 4.80 9.03
N TYR A 175 -7.66 4.86 7.92
CA TYR A 175 -8.75 5.83 7.70
C TYR A 175 -10.12 5.32 8.15
N GLU A 176 -10.22 4.05 8.55
CA GLU A 176 -11.47 3.42 9.00
C GLU A 176 -11.79 3.76 10.47
N GLY A 177 -10.85 4.39 11.18
CA GLY A 177 -11.02 4.85 12.55
C GLY A 177 -12.06 5.96 12.65
N GLY A 178 -13.15 5.70 13.37
CA GLY A 178 -14.22 6.66 13.57
C GLY A 178 -15.55 5.99 13.86
N VAL A 179 -16.61 6.80 13.87
CA VAL A 179 -17.99 6.32 14.03
C VAL A 179 -18.60 6.07 12.67
N HIS A 180 -19.13 4.88 12.48
CA HIS A 180 -19.85 4.49 11.28
C HIS A 180 -21.35 4.62 11.51
N ARG A 181 -22.08 5.15 10.52
CA ARG A 181 -23.54 5.37 10.61
C ARG A 181 -24.27 4.48 9.62
N VAL A 182 -25.36 3.86 10.08
CA VAL A 182 -26.28 3.10 9.22
C VAL A 182 -27.70 3.67 9.32
N GLN A 183 -28.41 3.70 8.19
CA GLN A 183 -29.83 4.00 8.14
C GLN A 183 -30.56 2.93 7.34
N ARG A 184 -31.38 2.12 8.01
CA ARG A 184 -32.19 1.08 7.36
C ARG A 184 -33.42 0.76 8.21
N VAL A 185 -34.29 -0.09 7.68
CA VAL A 185 -35.36 -0.72 8.46
C VAL A 185 -34.74 -1.90 9.19
N PRO A 186 -34.63 -1.88 10.53
CA PRO A 186 -34.02 -2.97 11.31
C PRO A 186 -34.76 -4.29 11.10
N ALA A 187 -34.02 -5.40 11.18
CA ALA A 187 -34.65 -6.73 11.22
C ALA A 187 -35.55 -6.91 12.47
N THR A 188 -35.30 -6.11 13.52
CA THR A 188 -36.06 -6.09 14.77
C THR A 188 -37.30 -5.17 14.72
N GLU A 189 -37.54 -4.43 13.64
CA GLU A 189 -38.62 -3.44 13.54
C GLU A 189 -39.88 -4.00 12.85
N ALA A 190 -41.01 -3.98 13.56
CA ALA A 190 -42.27 -4.56 13.07
C ALA A 190 -43.07 -3.64 12.14
N ARG A 191 -42.88 -2.31 12.19
CA ARG A 191 -43.69 -1.32 11.46
C ARG A 191 -43.01 -0.76 10.21
N GLY A 192 -41.86 -1.28 9.82
CA GLY A 192 -41.14 -0.87 8.61
C GLY A 192 -40.54 0.55 8.68
N ARG A 193 -40.24 1.05 9.89
CA ARG A 193 -39.68 2.39 10.08
C ARG A 193 -38.16 2.37 9.89
N ILE A 194 -37.64 3.44 9.27
CA ILE A 194 -36.18 3.64 9.14
C ILE A 194 -35.63 4.11 10.48
N HIS A 195 -34.63 3.39 10.99
CA HIS A 195 -33.86 3.79 12.17
C HIS A 195 -32.47 4.25 11.75
N THR A 196 -31.84 5.04 12.62
CA THR A 196 -30.43 5.42 12.49
C THR A 196 -29.67 4.80 13.65
N SER A 197 -28.59 4.08 13.36
CA SER A 197 -27.73 3.42 14.34
C SER A 197 -26.25 3.70 14.05
N THR A 198 -25.38 3.44 15.01
CA THR A 198 -23.93 3.61 14.89
C THR A 198 -23.14 2.40 15.39
N ALA A 199 -21.91 2.25 14.92
CA ALA A 199 -20.90 1.30 15.38
C ALA A 199 -19.50 1.89 15.21
#